data_AF-A0A2W4TZQ1-F1
#
_entry.id   AF-A0A2W4TZQ1-F1
#
_cell.length_a   1.000
_cell.length_b   1.000
_cell.length_c   1.000
_cell.angle_alpha   90.00
_cell.angle_beta   90.00
_cell.angle_gamma   90.00
#
_symmetry.space_group_name_H-M   'P 1'
#
loop_
_entity.id
_entity.type
_entity.pdbx_description
1 polymer ?
#
loop_
_entity_poly.entity_id
_entity_poly.type
_entity_poly.pdbx_seq_one_letter_code
_entity_poly.pdbx_strand_id
1 'polypeptide(L)' 'MAPIESNDRLMISLILAVPFAALVYCAIAMGTLLTVPAAKQYPLVFGGIFALIPLVTGAAIWVGPFRK' A
#
# COMPACT_ATOMS: atom_id res chain seq x y z
N MET A 1 7.47 26.60 -16.67
CA MET A 1 6.61 25.52 -17.20
C MET A 1 7.41 24.24 -17.07
N ALA A 2 7.02 23.33 -16.18
CA ALA A 2 7.69 22.02 -16.14
C ALA A 2 7.48 21.32 -17.50
N PRO A 3 8.48 20.61 -18.05
CA PRO A 3 8.36 20.02 -19.37
C PRO A 3 7.23 18.98 -19.35
N ILE A 4 6.26 19.13 -20.26
CA ILE A 4 5.08 18.25 -20.41
C ILE A 4 5.48 16.76 -20.38
N GLU A 5 6.60 16.39 -21.01
CA GLU A 5 7.11 15.01 -21.04
C GLU A 5 7.42 14.42 -19.64
N SER A 6 7.87 15.25 -18.68
CA SER A 6 8.14 14.79 -17.32
C SER A 6 6.86 14.43 -16.57
N ASN A 7 5.75 15.13 -16.84
CA ASN A 7 4.48 14.88 -16.19
C ASN A 7 3.85 13.57 -16.69
N ASP A 8 3.95 13.31 -18.00
CA ASP A 8 3.43 12.07 -18.60
C ASP A 8 4.20 10.85 -18.12
N ARG A 9 5.54 10.93 -18.04
CA ARG A 9 6.37 9.84 -17.48
C ARG A 9 6.06 9.56 -16.00
N LEU A 10 5.82 10.60 -15.21
CA LEU A 10 5.44 10.48 -13.81
C LEU A 10 4.04 9.87 -13.67
N MET A 11 3.09 10.29 -14.50
CA MET A 11 1.76 9.71 -14.54
C MET A 11 1.80 8.22 -14.88
N ILE A 12 2.55 7.84 -15.92
CA ILE A 12 2.73 6.43 -16.31
C ILE A 12 3.37 5.62 -15.18
N SER A 13 4.39 6.16 -14.50
CA SER A 13 5.03 5.45 -13.40
C SER A 13 4.10 5.28 -12.20
N LEU A 14 3.27 6.27 -11.85
CA LEU A 14 2.27 6.13 -10.79
C LEU A 14 1.19 5.10 -11.14
N ILE A 15 0.69 5.10 -12.37
CA ILE A 15 -0.34 4.16 -12.83
C ILE A 15 0.15 2.71 -12.76
N LEU A 16 1.44 2.46 -12.93
CA LEU A 16 2.02 1.12 -12.81
C LEU A 16 2.46 0.79 -11.39
N ALA A 17 3.13 1.71 -10.71
CA ALA A 17 3.72 1.48 -9.40
C ALA A 17 2.66 1.31 -8.31
N VAL A 18 1.58 2.10 -8.33
CA VAL A 18 0.55 2.05 -7.29
C VAL A 18 -0.22 0.72 -7.30
N PRO A 19 -0.76 0.22 -8.43
CA PRO A 19 -1.40 -1.09 -8.47
C PRO A 19 -0.42 -2.23 -8.18
N PHE A 20 0.83 -2.14 -8.64
CA PHE A 20 1.83 -3.15 -8.35
C PHE A 20 2.15 -3.22 -6.85
N ALA A 21 2.32 -2.08 -6.19
CA ALA A 21 2.50 -2.02 -4.73
C ALA A 21 1.29 -2.61 -3.99
N ALA A 22 0.07 -2.34 -4.46
CA ALA A 22 -1.14 -2.93 -3.88
C ALA A 22 -1.16 -4.46 -4.05
N LEU A 23 -0.77 -4.98 -5.22
CA LEU A 23 -0.69 -6.43 -5.46
C LEU A 23 0.35 -7.10 -4.57
N VAL A 24 1.55 -6.50 -4.43
CA VAL A 24 2.59 -6.99 -3.54
C VAL A 24 2.09 -7.00 -2.09
N TYR A 25 1.41 -5.95 -1.66
CA TYR A 25 0.83 -5.88 -0.32
C TYR A 25 -0.19 -7.00 -0.08
N CYS A 26 -1.12 -7.21 -1.02
CA CYS A 26 -2.09 -8.29 -0.96
C CYS A 26 -1.42 -9.68 -0.93
N ALA A 27 -0.36 -9.88 -1.72
CA ALA A 27 0.39 -11.13 -1.72
C ALA A 27 1.08 -11.39 -0.37
N ILE A 28 1.65 -10.36 0.26
CA ILE A 28 2.24 -10.46 1.60
C ILE A 28 1.15 -10.82 2.63
N ALA A 29 0.02 -10.10 2.63
CA ALA A 29 -1.07 -10.36 3.57
C ALA A 29 -1.59 -11.81 3.42
N MET A 30 -1.87 -12.25 2.21
CA MET A 30 -2.32 -13.64 1.97
C MET A 30 -1.24 -14.65 2.30
N GLY A 31 0.02 -14.39 1.91
CA GLY A 31 1.14 -15.26 2.21
C GLY A 31 1.31 -15.47 3.72
N THR A 32 1.20 -14.40 4.53
CA THR A 32 1.27 -14.51 5.98
C THR A 32 0.11 -15.31 6.57
N LEU A 33 -1.13 -15.08 6.12
CA LEU A 33 -2.30 -15.85 6.57
C LEU A 33 -2.19 -17.35 6.22
N LEU A 34 -1.55 -17.67 5.09
CA LEU A 34 -1.39 -19.05 4.63
C LEU A 34 -0.19 -19.78 5.24
N THR A 35 0.85 -19.07 5.69
CA THR A 35 2.11 -19.69 6.14
C THR A 35 2.37 -19.55 7.64
N VAL A 36 1.91 -18.47 8.28
CA VAL A 36 2.23 -18.17 9.68
C VAL A 36 1.17 -18.80 10.62
N PRO A 37 1.55 -19.71 11.53
CA PRO A 37 0.59 -20.36 12.43
C PRO A 37 -0.18 -19.37 13.30
N ALA A 38 0.49 -18.33 13.82
CA ALA A 38 -0.14 -17.29 14.62
C ALA A 38 -1.22 -16.51 13.84
N ALA A 39 -0.99 -16.26 12.54
CA ALA A 39 -1.96 -15.58 11.68
C ALA A 39 -3.22 -16.43 11.44
N LYS A 40 -3.06 -17.76 11.40
CA LYS A 40 -4.18 -18.71 11.32
C LYS A 40 -4.94 -18.83 12.63
N GLN A 41 -4.25 -18.75 13.77
CA GLN A 41 -4.87 -18.82 15.10
C GLN A 41 -5.66 -17.55 15.43
N TYR A 42 -5.23 -16.39 14.94
CA TYR A 42 -5.86 -15.09 15.23
C TYR A 42 -6.19 -14.30 13.95
N PRO A 43 -7.06 -14.83 13.06
CA PRO A 43 -7.28 -14.26 11.73
C PRO A 43 -7.88 -12.86 11.76
N LEU A 44 -8.73 -12.56 12.76
CA LEU A 44 -9.31 -11.23 12.94
C LEU A 44 -8.27 -10.18 13.35
N VAL A 45 -7.31 -10.56 14.20
CA VAL A 45 -6.26 -9.63 14.68
C VAL A 45 -5.32 -9.31 13.52
N PHE A 46 -4.85 -10.33 12.81
CA PHE A 46 -3.97 -10.13 11.65
C PHE A 46 -4.69 -9.42 10.50
N GLY A 47 -5.95 -9.78 10.21
CA GLY A 47 -6.77 -9.08 9.23
C GLY A 47 -6.97 -7.60 9.59
N GLY A 48 -7.21 -7.30 10.86
CA GLY A 48 -7.29 -5.93 11.38
C GLY A 48 -5.98 -5.16 11.20
N ILE A 49 -4.84 -5.77 11.53
CA ILE A 49 -3.51 -5.17 11.32
C ILE A 49 -3.31 -4.85 9.83
N PHE A 50 -3.58 -5.80 8.93
CA PHE A 50 -3.45 -5.59 7.49
C PHE A 50 -4.46 -4.61 6.90
N ALA A 51 -5.62 -4.41 7.53
CA ALA A 51 -6.56 -3.36 7.12
C ALA A 51 -6.09 -1.97 7.58
N LEU A 52 -5.51 -1.88 8.78
CA LEU A 52 -5.08 -0.61 9.37
C LEU A 52 -3.82 -0.05 8.73
N ILE A 53 -2.87 -0.88 8.29
CA ILE A 53 -1.62 -0.41 7.68
C ILE A 53 -1.86 0.53 6.48
N PRO A 54 -2.59 0.17 5.41
CA PRO A 54 -2.79 1.06 4.27
C PRO A 54 -3.65 2.28 4.65
N LEU A 55 -4.58 2.12 5.59
CA LEU A 55 -5.43 3.21 6.07
C LEU A 55 -4.61 4.27 6.82
N VAL A 56 -3.79 3.85 7.78
CA VAL A 56 -2.90 4.75 8.54
C VAL A 56 -1.82 5.33 7.65
N THR A 57 -1.28 4.55 6.72
CA THR A 57 -0.26 5.02 5.76
C THR A 57 -0.85 6.07 4.82
N GLY A 58 -2.04 5.83 4.26
CA GLY A 58 -2.75 6.80 3.44
C GLY A 58 -3.10 8.07 4.22
N ALA A 59 -3.58 7.93 5.45
CA ALA A 59 -3.85 9.06 6.34
C ALA A 59 -2.58 9.85 6.67
N ALA A 60 -1.45 9.18 6.95
CA ALA A 60 -0.18 9.82 7.24
C ALA A 60 0.41 10.54 6.02
N ILE A 61 0.29 9.99 4.82
CA ILE A 61 0.70 10.66 3.58
C ILE A 61 -0.20 11.87 3.30
N TRP A 62 -1.51 11.74 3.55
CA TRP A 62 -2.49 12.80 3.25
C TRP A 62 -2.51 13.93 4.29
N VAL A 63 -2.30 13.64 5.58
CA VAL A 63 -2.31 14.65 6.67
C VAL A 63 -0.90 15.09 7.07
N GLY A 64 0.12 14.29 6.75
CA GLY A 64 1.49 14.54 7.17
C GLY A 64 2.16 15.75 6.49
N PRO A 65 3.39 16.09 6.94
CA PRO A 65 4.10 17.33 6.60
C PRO A 65 4.50 17.46 5.11
N PHE A 66 4.15 16.48 4.28
CA PHE A 66 4.38 16.46 2.84
C PHE A 66 3.32 17.22 2.04
N ARG A 67 2.22 17.66 2.67
CA ARG A 67 1.37 18.72 2.12
C ARG A 67 2.05 20.08 2.31
N LYS A 68 2.90 20.46 1.35
CA LYS A 68 3.27 21.86 1.10
C LYS A 68 2.58 22.33 -0.16
#